data_AF-A0AA41VDL6-F1
#
_entry.id   AF-A0AA41VDL6-F1
#
_cell.length_a   1.000
_cell.length_b   1.000
_cell.length_c   1.000
_cell.angle_alpha   90.00
_cell.angle_beta   90.00
_cell.angle_gamma   90.00
#
_symmetry.space_group_name_H-M   'P 1'
#
loop_
_entity.id
_entity.type
_entity.pdbx_description
1 polymer ?
#
loop_
_entity_poly.entity_id
_entity_poly.type
_entity_poly.pdbx_seq_one_letter_code
_entity_poly.pdbx_strand_id
1 'polypeptide(L)'
;MQLVVVPENRLHLYFKKGQVGDDDKAEERLEEKDNVDDAVEEFAQLFEEITGNEFEPWEREKKIQKKHSKFYPVDMDDGVDVRHGGLGLRQLGIASAHSKLDPLVANFLKVLCSEEVLNEFIDKLKMTKETGQNNEAIWSDFSQRWFTLMHSTRPFIFRDYHEIADYVRLWRIA
;
A
#
# COMPACT_ATOMS: atom_id res chain seq x y z
N MET A 1 -4.16 -9.00 5.48
CA MET A 1 -4.67 -9.47 6.77
C MET A 1 -5.85 -8.60 7.15
N GLN A 2 -6.90 -9.18 7.71
CA GLN A 2 -8.12 -8.47 8.12
C GLN A 2 -8.67 -9.15 9.38
N LEU A 3 -9.14 -8.34 10.33
CA LEU A 3 -9.92 -8.81 11.46
C LEU A 3 -11.39 -8.49 11.16
N VAL A 4 -12.23 -9.52 11.00
CA VAL A 4 -13.59 -9.38 10.50
C VAL A 4 -14.61 -9.99 11.47
N VAL A 5 -15.73 -9.30 11.64
CA VAL A 5 -16.90 -9.83 12.36
C VAL A 5 -17.93 -10.25 11.32
N VAL A 6 -18.24 -11.55 11.28
CA VAL A 6 -19.30 -12.09 10.42
C VAL A 6 -20.65 -12.07 11.14
N PRO A 7 -21.77 -12.18 10.40
CA PRO A 7 -23.09 -12.35 11.00
C PRO A 7 -23.09 -13.44 12.08
N GLU A 8 -23.92 -13.26 13.11
CA GLU A 8 -23.88 -14.06 14.36
C GLU A 8 -22.76 -13.68 15.33
N ASN A 9 -22.11 -12.53 15.12
CA ASN A 9 -21.11 -11.94 16.02
C ASN A 9 -19.88 -12.84 16.25
N ARG A 10 -19.49 -13.60 15.22
CA ARG A 10 -18.30 -14.45 15.24
C ARG A 10 -17.11 -13.69 14.71
N LEU A 11 -16.05 -13.62 15.51
CA LEU A 11 -14.83 -12.91 15.17
C LEU A 11 -13.88 -13.83 14.41
N HIS A 12 -13.31 -13.35 13.31
CA HIS A 12 -12.35 -14.10 12.52
C HIS A 12 -11.14 -13.26 12.16
N LEU A 13 -9.95 -13.87 12.27
CA LEU A 13 -8.71 -13.33 11.72
C LEU A 13 -8.46 -13.98 10.35
N TYR A 14 -8.52 -13.17 9.30
CA TYR A 14 -8.24 -13.57 7.94
C TYR A 14 -6.82 -13.15 7.52
N PHE A 15 -6.06 -14.09 7.00
CA PHE A 15 -4.72 -13.86 6.49
C PHE A 15 -4.55 -14.49 5.11
N LYS A 16 -4.10 -13.70 4.15
CA LYS A 16 -3.71 -14.16 2.82
C LYS A 16 -2.39 -13.52 2.41
N LYS A 17 -1.47 -14.34 1.90
CA LYS A 17 -0.15 -13.91 1.43
C LYS A 17 0.25 -14.72 0.20
N GLY A 18 0.55 -14.03 -0.89
CA GLY A 18 0.92 -14.67 -2.14
C GLY A 18 1.55 -13.68 -3.11
N GLN A 19 1.90 -14.18 -4.29
CA GLN A 19 2.34 -13.31 -5.38
C GLN A 19 1.13 -12.55 -5.94
N VAL A 20 1.32 -11.25 -6.21
CA VAL A 20 0.26 -10.40 -6.77
C VAL A 20 -0.24 -10.99 -8.10
N GLY A 21 -1.53 -11.30 -8.17
CA GLY A 21 -2.19 -11.87 -9.35
C GLY A 21 -2.06 -13.39 -9.52
N ASP A 22 -1.46 -14.11 -8.56
CA ASP A 22 -1.38 -15.58 -8.53
C ASP A 22 -2.00 -16.09 -7.22
N ASP A 23 -3.33 -16.13 -7.22
CA ASP A 23 -4.12 -16.50 -6.03
C ASP A 23 -4.05 -18.00 -5.72
N ASP A 24 -3.85 -18.85 -6.73
CA ASP A 24 -3.82 -20.32 -6.58
C ASP A 24 -2.65 -20.81 -5.71
N LYS A 25 -1.59 -20.00 -5.58
CA LYS A 25 -0.40 -20.31 -4.75
C LYS A 25 -0.35 -19.51 -3.45
N ALA A 26 -1.39 -18.75 -3.13
CA ALA A 26 -1.38 -17.95 -1.91
C ALA A 26 -1.51 -18.85 -0.67
N GLU A 27 -0.74 -18.54 0.36
CA GLU A 27 -1.00 -19.00 1.72
C GLU A 27 -2.24 -18.27 2.22
N GLU A 28 -3.30 -19.01 2.56
CA GLU A 28 -4.56 -18.48 3.05
C GLU A 28 -4.98 -19.18 4.33
N ARG A 29 -5.34 -18.41 5.35
CA ARG A 29 -5.78 -18.85 6.67
C ARG A 29 -6.99 -18.03 7.12
N LEU A 30 -7.98 -18.71 7.68
CA LEU A 30 -9.13 -18.11 8.33
C LEU A 30 -9.30 -18.76 9.70
N GLU A 31 -9.17 -17.97 10.75
CA GLU A 31 -9.20 -18.45 12.12
C GLU A 31 -10.31 -17.76 12.90
N GLU A 32 -11.24 -18.55 13.43
CA GLU A 32 -12.24 -18.05 14.37
C GLU A 32 -11.56 -17.73 15.72
N LYS A 33 -11.94 -16.61 16.33
CA LYS A 33 -11.41 -16.13 17.60
C LYS A 33 -12.56 -15.98 18.60
N ASP A 34 -12.35 -16.47 19.81
CA ASP A 34 -13.37 -16.43 20.86
C ASP A 34 -13.37 -15.10 21.65
N ASN A 35 -12.22 -14.40 21.65
CA ASN A 35 -11.98 -13.18 22.42
C ASN A 35 -11.48 -12.05 21.51
N VAL A 36 -12.08 -10.88 21.66
CA VAL A 36 -11.73 -9.67 20.90
C VAL A 36 -10.35 -9.15 21.29
N ASP A 37 -10.03 -9.10 22.58
CA ASP A 37 -8.78 -8.53 23.07
C ASP A 37 -7.58 -9.38 22.58
N ASP A 38 -7.70 -10.70 22.71
CA ASP A 38 -6.68 -11.65 22.23
C ASP A 38 -6.49 -11.56 20.71
N ALA A 39 -7.60 -11.40 19.97
CA ALA A 39 -7.55 -11.27 18.51
C ALA A 39 -6.91 -9.96 18.05
N VAL A 40 -7.15 -8.85 18.77
CA VAL A 40 -6.52 -7.55 18.49
C VAL A 40 -5.03 -7.63 18.79
N GLU A 41 -4.63 -8.26 19.90
CA GLU A 41 -3.22 -8.46 20.23
C GLU A 41 -2.51 -9.30 19.15
N GLU A 42 -3.10 -10.43 18.75
CA GLU A 42 -2.55 -11.29 17.70
C GLU A 42 -2.45 -10.58 16.35
N PHE A 43 -3.48 -9.79 16.00
CA PHE A 43 -3.46 -8.97 14.79
C PHE A 43 -2.31 -7.95 14.82
N ALA A 44 -2.12 -7.25 15.94
CA ALA A 44 -1.06 -6.27 16.09
C ALA A 44 0.34 -6.92 16.04
N GLN A 45 0.52 -8.08 16.68
CA GLN A 45 1.76 -8.86 16.62
C GLN A 45 2.08 -9.30 15.19
N LEU A 46 1.09 -9.82 14.46
CA LEU A 46 1.25 -10.21 13.05
C LEU A 46 1.59 -9.01 12.16
N PHE A 47 0.95 -7.86 12.41
CA PHE A 47 1.25 -6.62 11.69
C PHE A 47 2.69 -6.18 11.91
N GLU A 48 3.16 -6.20 13.15
CA GLU A 48 4.54 -5.87 13.48
C GLU A 48 5.52 -6.88 12.90
N GLU A 49 5.22 -8.18 12.94
CA GLU A 49 6.08 -9.21 12.35
C GLU A 49 6.29 -8.96 10.84
N ILE A 50 5.21 -8.64 10.13
CA ILE A 50 5.19 -8.53 8.67
C ILE A 50 5.74 -7.19 8.17
N THR A 51 5.34 -6.10 8.82
CA THR A 51 5.72 -4.73 8.41
C THR A 51 6.94 -4.21 9.15
N GLY A 52 7.24 -4.79 10.31
CA GLY A 52 8.23 -4.31 11.26
C GLY A 52 7.81 -3.04 12.00
N ASN A 53 6.56 -2.59 11.95
CA ASN A 53 6.12 -1.36 12.61
C ASN A 53 4.93 -1.65 13.54
N GLU A 54 4.76 -0.84 14.58
CA GLU A 54 3.60 -0.95 15.48
C GLU A 54 2.31 -0.53 14.75
N PHE A 55 1.22 -1.25 15.04
CA PHE A 55 -0.07 -1.04 14.38
C PHE A 55 -0.75 0.28 14.79
N GLU A 56 -0.88 0.55 16.09
CA GLU A 56 -1.60 1.71 16.63
C GLU A 56 -1.02 3.07 16.15
N PRO A 57 0.31 3.31 16.20
CA PRO A 57 0.89 4.54 15.66
C PRO A 57 0.69 4.67 14.15
N TRP A 58 0.77 3.57 13.41
CA TRP A 58 0.49 3.56 11.97
C TRP A 58 -0.96 3.94 11.69
N GLU A 59 -1.92 3.40 12.43
CA GLU A 59 -3.33 3.67 12.20
C GLU A 59 -3.67 5.15 12.44
N ARG A 60 -3.13 5.73 13.52
CA ARG A 60 -3.43 7.09 13.98
C ARG A 60 -2.68 8.17 13.20
N GLU A 61 -1.39 7.99 13.00
CA GLU A 61 -0.52 9.03 12.42
C GLU A 61 -0.15 8.76 10.97
N LYS A 62 -0.34 7.53 10.47
CA LYS A 62 0.08 7.07 9.14
C LYS A 62 1.56 7.33 8.82
N LYS A 63 2.37 7.56 9.86
CA LYS A 63 3.82 7.72 9.78
C LYS A 63 4.46 6.35 9.91
N ILE A 64 4.91 5.80 8.79
CA ILE A 64 5.59 4.51 8.79
C ILE A 64 6.93 4.61 8.07
N GLN A 65 7.93 3.94 8.62
CA GLN A 65 9.21 3.80 7.94
C GLN A 65 9.23 2.44 7.25
N LYS A 66 9.43 2.46 5.93
CA LYS A 66 9.66 1.24 5.16
C LYS A 66 10.92 0.56 5.68
N LYS A 67 10.75 -0.59 6.34
CA LYS A 67 11.88 -1.43 6.76
C LYS A 67 12.35 -2.32 5.62
N HIS A 68 13.66 -2.57 5.58
CA HIS A 68 14.27 -3.46 4.59
C HIS A 68 13.69 -4.88 4.72
N SER A 69 13.39 -5.53 3.59
CA SER A 69 12.82 -6.89 3.51
C SER A 69 11.51 -7.14 4.29
N LYS A 70 10.82 -6.09 4.74
CA LYS A 70 9.49 -6.15 5.36
C LYS A 70 8.43 -5.61 4.40
N PHE A 71 7.17 -5.92 4.63
CA PHE A 71 6.09 -5.38 3.79
C PHE A 71 5.81 -3.92 4.14
N TYR A 72 5.30 -3.16 3.16
CA TYR A 72 4.75 -1.84 3.40
C TYR A 72 3.23 -1.94 3.41
N PRO A 73 2.55 -1.50 4.48
CA PRO A 73 1.10 -1.46 4.49
C PRO A 73 0.60 -0.40 3.52
N VAL A 74 -0.26 -0.83 2.60
CA VAL A 74 -0.97 0.06 1.66
C VAL A 74 -2.38 0.28 2.18
N ASP A 75 -2.80 1.54 2.23
CA ASP A 75 -4.16 1.93 2.63
C ASP A 75 -5.11 1.60 1.47
N MET A 76 -5.81 0.48 1.56
CA MET A 76 -6.76 0.02 0.54
C MET A 76 -8.07 0.80 0.69
N ASP A 77 -8.47 1.52 -0.37
CA ASP A 77 -9.81 2.08 -0.50
C ASP A 77 -10.72 0.99 -1.09
N ASP A 78 -11.19 0.08 -0.23
CA ASP A 78 -12.02 -1.05 -0.63
C ASP A 78 -13.51 -0.68 -0.84
N GLY A 79 -13.82 0.62 -0.82
CA GLY A 79 -15.18 1.15 -0.96
C GLY A 79 -16.08 0.89 0.25
N VAL A 80 -15.55 0.28 1.31
CA VAL A 80 -16.26 0.03 2.57
C VAL A 80 -15.49 0.77 3.67
N ASP A 81 -16.06 1.86 4.19
CA ASP A 81 -15.50 2.50 5.39
C ASP A 81 -15.79 1.62 6.62
N VAL A 82 -14.97 0.58 6.84
CA VAL A 82 -15.11 -0.37 7.97
C VAL A 82 -14.61 0.24 9.30
N ARG A 83 -14.12 1.48 9.30
CA ARG A 83 -13.58 2.12 10.51
C ARG A 83 -14.72 2.45 11.48
N HIS A 84 -14.88 1.64 12.53
CA HIS A 84 -15.74 1.97 13.68
C HIS A 84 -15.15 3.16 14.45
N GLY A 85 -15.35 4.39 13.94
CA GLY A 85 -14.80 5.59 14.56
C GLY A 85 -15.02 6.93 13.85
N GLY A 86 -15.74 6.98 12.72
CA GLY A 86 -16.16 8.28 12.14
C GLY A 86 -15.01 9.19 11.67
N LEU A 87 -13.88 8.61 11.26
CA LEU A 87 -12.77 9.31 10.60
C LEU A 87 -12.95 9.39 9.07
N GLY A 88 -14.18 9.22 8.58
CA GLY A 88 -14.58 9.14 7.16
C GLY A 88 -14.48 10.45 6.35
N LEU A 89 -13.57 11.36 6.70
CA LEU A 89 -13.43 12.66 6.03
C LEU A 89 -11.99 13.06 5.67
N ARG A 90 -10.98 12.21 5.93
CA ARG A 90 -9.56 12.62 5.73
C ARG A 90 -8.71 11.78 4.79
N GLN A 91 -9.18 10.65 4.27
CA GLN A 91 -8.30 9.77 3.47
C GLN A 91 -8.60 9.68 1.98
N LEU A 92 -9.80 10.09 1.58
CA LEU A 92 -10.08 10.55 0.23
C LEU A 92 -10.69 11.92 0.40
N GLY A 93 -10.08 12.96 -0.17
CA GLY A 93 -10.84 14.16 -0.43
C GLY A 93 -12.14 13.75 -1.12
N ILE A 94 -13.25 14.41 -0.75
CA ILE A 94 -14.63 14.23 -1.24
C ILE A 94 -14.71 13.90 -2.75
N ALA A 95 -13.70 14.32 -3.53
CA ALA A 95 -13.53 14.03 -4.95
C ALA A 95 -13.49 12.53 -5.34
N SER A 96 -12.87 11.62 -4.57
CA SER A 96 -12.72 10.22 -5.03
C SER A 96 -13.98 9.37 -4.82
N ALA A 97 -14.69 9.57 -3.70
CA ALA A 97 -15.99 8.92 -3.45
C ALA A 97 -17.08 9.36 -4.45
N HIS A 98 -16.86 10.47 -5.15
CA HIS A 98 -17.72 10.96 -6.23
C HIS A 98 -17.07 10.85 -7.63
N SER A 99 -15.89 10.24 -7.72
CA SER A 99 -15.17 10.06 -8.97
C SER A 99 -15.73 8.87 -9.73
N LYS A 100 -15.98 9.04 -11.03
CA LYS A 100 -16.33 7.93 -11.95
C LYS A 100 -15.09 7.21 -12.51
N LEU A 101 -13.92 7.49 -11.95
CA LEU A 101 -12.68 6.89 -12.39
C LEU A 101 -12.58 5.46 -11.85
N ASP A 102 -11.95 4.59 -12.63
CA ASP A 102 -11.55 3.27 -12.16
C ASP A 102 -10.75 3.39 -10.85
N PRO A 103 -10.98 2.55 -9.83
CA PRO A 103 -10.32 2.66 -8.53
C PRO A 103 -8.79 2.68 -8.62
N LEU A 104 -8.21 2.01 -9.61
CA LEU A 104 -6.78 1.94 -9.83
C LEU A 104 -6.25 3.23 -10.47
N VAL A 105 -7.05 3.86 -11.34
CA VAL A 105 -6.79 5.21 -11.88
C VAL A 105 -6.95 6.29 -10.80
N ALA A 106 -7.93 6.15 -9.92
CA ALA A 106 -8.12 7.04 -8.77
C ALA A 106 -6.94 6.93 -7.80
N ASN A 107 -6.47 5.71 -7.49
CA ASN A 107 -5.27 5.50 -6.69
C ASN A 107 -4.01 6.02 -7.37
N PHE A 108 -3.86 5.79 -8.67
CA PHE A 108 -2.76 6.33 -9.45
C PHE A 108 -2.72 7.86 -9.40
N LEU A 109 -3.86 8.54 -9.59
CA LEU A 109 -3.96 9.99 -9.45
C LEU A 109 -3.70 10.44 -8.01
N LYS A 110 -4.15 9.69 -7.00
CA LYS A 110 -3.85 9.99 -5.59
C LYS A 110 -2.35 9.92 -5.30
N VAL A 111 -1.64 8.92 -5.85
CA VAL A 111 -0.18 8.76 -5.70
C VAL A 111 0.59 9.79 -6.53
N LEU A 112 0.09 10.12 -7.73
CA LEU A 112 0.67 11.19 -8.56
C LEU A 112 0.29 12.59 -8.11
N CYS A 113 -0.72 12.78 -7.27
CA CYS A 113 -1.14 14.10 -6.78
C CYS A 113 -0.91 14.25 -5.28
N SER A 114 -0.30 13.25 -4.61
CA SER A 114 0.21 13.41 -3.26
C SER A 114 1.49 14.24 -3.33
N GLU A 115 1.33 15.51 -2.97
CA GLU A 115 2.39 16.52 -2.95
C GLU A 115 3.65 16.01 -2.23
N GLU A 116 3.49 15.25 -1.14
CA GLU A 116 4.59 14.68 -0.35
C GLU A 116 5.41 13.63 -1.13
N VAL A 117 4.75 12.71 -1.84
CA VAL A 117 5.44 11.63 -2.57
C VAL A 117 6.18 12.19 -3.79
N LEU A 118 5.54 13.10 -4.51
CA LEU A 118 6.16 13.80 -5.63
C LEU A 118 7.30 14.71 -5.18
N ASN A 119 7.15 15.47 -4.09
CA ASN A 119 8.20 16.36 -3.61
C ASN A 119 9.38 15.58 -3.04
N GLU A 120 9.17 14.50 -2.26
CA GLU A 120 10.26 13.63 -1.81
C GLU A 120 11.02 13.03 -3.00
N PHE A 121 10.30 12.63 -4.06
CA PHE A 121 10.89 12.12 -5.29
C PHE A 121 11.68 13.20 -6.04
N ILE A 122 11.09 14.38 -6.24
CA ILE A 122 11.71 15.53 -6.90
C ILE A 122 12.94 16.00 -6.15
N ASP A 123 12.92 16.01 -4.81
CA ASP A 123 14.04 16.46 -3.99
C ASP A 123 15.20 15.45 -4.03
N LYS A 124 14.91 14.14 -4.00
CA LYS A 124 15.93 13.10 -4.25
C LYS A 124 16.51 13.19 -5.66
N LEU A 125 15.70 13.53 -6.66
CA LEU A 125 16.13 13.76 -8.05
C LEU A 125 16.94 15.05 -8.25
N LYS A 126 16.71 16.08 -7.44
CA LYS A 126 17.50 17.32 -7.47
C LYS A 126 18.88 17.13 -6.81
N MET A 127 18.93 16.44 -5.68
CA MET A 127 20.18 16.12 -4.96
C MET A 127 21.16 15.25 -5.78
N THR A 128 20.66 14.57 -6.81
CA THR A 128 21.42 13.64 -7.67
C THR A 128 22.07 14.28 -8.89
N LYS A 129 21.56 15.42 -9.38
CA LYS A 129 22.28 16.22 -10.41
C LYS A 129 23.62 16.74 -9.90
N GLU A 130 23.82 16.79 -8.58
CA GLU A 130 25.00 17.35 -7.94
C GLU A 130 26.09 16.30 -7.60
N THR A 131 25.77 15.00 -7.55
CA THR A 131 26.64 13.97 -6.93
C THR A 131 27.19 12.87 -7.85
N GLY A 132 26.71 12.74 -9.09
CA GLY A 132 27.41 11.99 -10.17
C GLY A 132 27.68 10.48 -9.99
N GLN A 133 27.30 9.83 -8.88
CA GLN A 133 27.47 8.38 -8.67
C GLN A 133 26.21 7.67 -8.17
N ASN A 134 26.01 6.47 -8.74
CA ASN A 134 25.04 5.38 -8.43
C ASN A 134 23.58 5.51 -8.90
N ASN A 135 23.37 5.96 -10.14
CA ASN A 135 22.04 6.04 -10.79
C ASN A 135 21.26 4.70 -10.76
N GLU A 136 21.93 3.55 -10.90
CA GLU A 136 21.26 2.25 -10.95
C GLU A 136 20.62 1.85 -9.61
N ALA A 137 21.32 2.07 -8.48
CA ALA A 137 20.75 1.79 -7.17
C ALA A 137 19.56 2.70 -6.84
N ILE A 138 19.62 3.96 -7.28
CA ILE A 138 18.54 4.94 -7.09
C ILE A 138 17.30 4.52 -7.90
N TRP A 139 17.50 4.17 -9.16
CA TRP A 139 16.44 3.67 -10.03
C TRP A 139 15.82 2.37 -9.51
N SER A 140 16.64 1.47 -8.98
CA SER A 140 16.19 0.25 -8.31
C SER A 140 15.35 0.55 -7.07
N ASP A 141 15.78 1.45 -6.18
CA ASP A 141 15.01 1.86 -4.99
C ASP A 141 13.70 2.53 -5.39
N PHE A 142 13.73 3.43 -6.37
CA PHE A 142 12.53 4.08 -6.90
C PHE A 142 11.53 3.08 -7.46
N SER A 143 11.98 2.16 -8.33
CA SER A 143 11.11 1.13 -8.89
C SER A 143 10.53 0.21 -7.82
N GLN A 144 11.32 -0.21 -6.84
CA GLN A 144 10.82 -1.01 -5.73
C GLN A 144 9.72 -0.28 -4.96
N ARG A 145 9.90 1.01 -4.64
CA ARG A 145 8.87 1.83 -3.99
C ARG A 145 7.63 2.00 -4.86
N TRP A 146 7.83 2.28 -6.15
CA TRP A 146 6.74 2.45 -7.11
C TRP A 146 5.87 1.19 -7.18
N PHE A 147 6.46 0.02 -7.39
CA PHE A 147 5.71 -1.24 -7.47
C PHE A 147 5.18 -1.75 -6.12
N THR A 148 5.71 -1.22 -5.01
CA THR A 148 5.11 -1.42 -3.68
C THR A 148 3.80 -0.65 -3.54
N LEU A 149 3.72 0.58 -4.07
CA LEU A 149 2.52 1.41 -4.00
C LEU A 149 1.53 1.11 -5.13
N MET A 150 2.06 0.78 -6.31
CA MET A 150 1.32 0.46 -7.54
C MET A 150 1.55 -1.00 -7.87
N HIS A 151 0.69 -1.88 -7.35
CA HIS A 151 0.82 -3.32 -7.55
C HIS A 151 0.85 -3.68 -9.04
N SER A 152 1.84 -4.49 -9.42
CA SER A 152 1.97 -5.03 -10.77
C SER A 152 2.28 -6.52 -10.70
N THR A 153 1.71 -7.27 -11.64
CA THR A 153 2.04 -8.69 -11.84
C THR A 153 3.42 -8.90 -12.46
N ARG A 154 4.04 -7.85 -13.01
CA ARG A 154 5.36 -7.88 -13.66
C ARG A 154 6.18 -6.61 -13.36
N PRO A 155 6.71 -6.47 -12.13
CA PRO A 155 7.58 -5.35 -11.79
C PRO A 155 8.92 -5.45 -12.54
N PHE A 156 9.49 -4.30 -12.90
CA PHE A 156 10.82 -4.18 -13.52
C PHE A 156 11.55 -2.95 -12.96
N ILE A 157 12.83 -2.78 -13.30
CA ILE A 157 13.58 -1.59 -12.88
C ILE A 157 13.46 -0.55 -13.98
N PHE A 158 12.91 0.61 -13.65
CA PHE A 158 12.89 1.81 -14.49
C PHE A 158 14.33 2.30 -14.63
N ARG A 159 14.75 2.61 -15.85
CA ARG A 159 16.11 3.09 -16.12
C ARG A 159 16.14 4.57 -16.50
N ASP A 160 14.99 5.09 -16.92
CA ASP A 160 14.79 6.47 -17.29
C ASP A 160 13.32 6.89 -17.20
N TYR A 161 13.09 8.16 -17.50
CA TYR A 161 11.75 8.76 -17.48
C TYR A 161 10.85 8.29 -18.63
N HIS A 162 11.41 7.82 -19.74
CA HIS A 162 10.62 7.32 -20.86
C HIS A 162 9.96 6.00 -20.49
N GLU A 163 10.66 5.12 -19.78
CA GLU A 163 10.09 3.85 -19.30
C GLU A 163 8.93 4.07 -18.32
N ILE A 164 9.00 5.09 -17.45
CA ILE A 164 7.87 5.48 -16.59
C ILE A 164 6.70 5.95 -17.45
N ALA A 165 6.95 6.85 -18.40
CA ALA A 165 5.91 7.41 -19.26
C ALA A 165 5.22 6.32 -20.10
N ASP A 166 5.99 5.38 -20.64
CA ASP A 166 5.48 4.26 -21.43
C ASP A 166 4.70 3.27 -20.55
N TYR A 167 5.17 2.97 -19.34
CA TYR A 167 4.41 2.18 -18.37
C TYR A 167 3.05 2.82 -18.08
N VAL A 168 3.03 4.12 -17.74
CA VAL A 168 1.79 4.85 -17.48
C VAL A 168 0.86 4.88 -18.71
N ARG A 169 1.42 4.98 -19.92
CA ARG A 169 0.64 4.93 -21.16
C ARG A 169 0.01 3.56 -21.40
N LEU A 170 0.73 2.47 -21.15
CA LEU A 170 0.20 1.11 -21.30
C LEU A 170 -0.99 0.87 -20.35
N TRP A 171 -0.94 1.42 -19.13
CA TRP A 171 -2.03 1.34 -18.16
C TRP A 171 -3.26 2.20 -18.50
N ARG A 172 -3.14 3.14 -19.43
CA ARG A 172 -4.27 3.97 -19.90
C ARG A 172 -5.09 3.28 -21.00
N ILE A 173 -4.58 2.19 -21.57
CA ILE A 173 -5.17 1.48 -22.72
C ILE A 173 -5.78 0.13 -22.30
N ALA A 174 -5.39 -0.40 -21.13
CA ALA A 174 -6.02 -1.55 -20.50
C ALA A 174 -7.26 -1.13 -19.70
#